data_AF-A0A6J8C013-F1
#
_entry.id   AF-A0A6J8C013-F1
#
_cell.length_a   1.000
_cell.length_b   1.000
_cell.length_c   1.000
_cell.angle_alpha   90.00
_cell.angle_beta   90.00
_cell.angle_gamma   90.00
#
_symmetry.space_group_name_H-M   'P 1'
#
loop_
_entity.id
_entity.type
_entity.pdbx_description
1 polymer ?
#
loop_
_entity_poly.entity_id
_entity_poly.type
_entity_poly.pdbx_seq_one_letter_code
_entity_poly.pdbx_strand_id
1 'polypeptide(L)'
;MNVGIGKIFTSDKVRAAMVTRANCLTKAYYGVRAVVLTTLLDLINTNITPQVPLRGSISASGDLIPLSYIAAVMIGREDVKVFKEGKTMSCRLEALTEAGIQPLIFGPKEGLEMINACSFTAGFSGPVLYDANFLLLLPNYVLDCPLKLWKEEQRASIL
;
A
#
# COMPACT_ATOMS: atom_id res chain seq x y z
N MET A 1 17.90 -2.55 -4.29
CA MET A 1 17.54 -3.89 -4.80
C MET A 1 16.37 -3.72 -5.78
N ASN A 2 16.51 -2.83 -6.76
CA ASN A 2 15.38 -2.25 -7.50
C ASN A 2 15.29 -2.89 -8.88
N VAL A 3 14.90 -4.17 -8.93
CA VAL A 3 14.85 -4.97 -10.15
C VAL A 3 13.43 -5.47 -10.48
N GLY A 4 12.41 -4.75 -9.98
CA GLY A 4 11.02 -5.05 -10.26
C GLY A 4 10.66 -4.78 -11.73
N ILE A 5 9.69 -5.51 -12.25
CA ILE A 5 9.29 -5.42 -13.67
C ILE A 5 7.76 -5.30 -13.83
N GLY A 6 7.34 -4.84 -15.01
CA GLY A 6 5.94 -4.78 -15.41
C GLY A 6 5.25 -3.46 -15.08
N LYS A 7 3.92 -3.49 -15.02
CA LYS A 7 3.08 -2.31 -14.72
C LYS A 7 3.42 -1.76 -13.33
N ILE A 8 3.19 -0.47 -13.12
CA ILE A 8 3.36 0.16 -11.81
C ILE A 8 2.08 -0.02 -10.98
N PHE A 9 2.21 -0.23 -9.68
CA PHE A 9 1.07 -0.21 -8.75
C PHE A 9 0.38 1.16 -8.74
N THR A 10 -0.93 1.18 -8.47
CA THR A 10 -1.64 2.44 -8.19
C THR A 10 -1.15 3.04 -6.88
N SER A 11 -1.19 4.37 -6.76
CA SER A 11 -0.69 5.06 -5.55
C SER A 11 -1.36 4.56 -4.27
N ASP A 12 -2.68 4.34 -4.30
CA ASP A 12 -3.44 3.87 -3.13
C ASP A 12 -2.95 2.51 -2.63
N LYS A 13 -2.59 1.62 -3.55
CA LYS A 13 -2.02 0.30 -3.24
C LYS A 13 -0.68 0.45 -2.53
N VAL A 14 0.22 1.26 -3.09
CA VAL A 14 1.54 1.49 -2.47
C VAL A 14 1.39 2.16 -1.09
N ARG A 15 0.47 3.12 -0.95
CA ARG A 15 0.18 3.79 0.32
C ARG A 15 -0.38 2.84 1.38
N ALA A 16 -1.26 1.92 1.00
CA ALA A 16 -1.76 0.88 1.90
C ALA A 16 -0.60 0.02 2.45
N ALA A 17 0.36 -0.33 1.60
CA ALA A 17 1.57 -1.03 2.01
C ALA A 17 2.46 -0.18 2.94
N MET A 18 2.63 1.11 2.66
CA MET A 18 3.39 2.04 3.50
C MET A 18 2.78 2.18 4.90
N VAL A 19 1.46 2.37 4.99
CA VAL A 19 0.73 2.45 6.28
C VAL A 19 0.85 1.14 7.05
N THR A 20 0.69 0.01 6.37
CA THR A 20 0.87 -1.31 6.97
C THR A 20 2.28 -1.49 7.53
N ARG A 21 3.29 -1.04 6.77
CA ARG A 21 4.69 -1.08 7.22
C ARG A 21 4.92 -0.17 8.42
N ALA A 22 4.39 1.05 8.40
CA ALA A 22 4.49 1.98 9.53
C ALA A 22 3.88 1.36 10.79
N ASN A 23 2.70 0.75 10.69
CA ASN A 23 2.05 0.05 11.80
C ASN A 23 2.85 -1.15 12.33
N CYS A 24 3.61 -1.86 11.49
CA CYS A 24 4.52 -2.88 11.97
C CYS A 24 5.69 -2.25 12.75
N LEU A 25 6.29 -1.19 12.21
CA LEU A 25 7.47 -0.53 12.79
C LEU A 25 7.22 0.15 14.15
N THR A 26 5.98 0.48 14.49
CA THR A 26 5.64 1.01 15.83
C THR A 26 5.91 0.01 16.95
N LYS A 27 5.98 -1.29 16.62
CA LYS A 27 6.25 -2.34 17.59
C LYS A 27 7.75 -2.41 17.88
N ALA A 28 8.13 -2.19 19.14
CA ALA A 28 9.52 -1.99 19.57
C ALA A 28 10.49 -3.18 19.31
N TYR A 29 10.00 -4.36 18.91
CA TYR A 29 10.84 -5.54 18.68
C TYR A 29 11.67 -5.47 17.38
N TYR A 30 11.35 -4.57 16.45
CA TYR A 30 12.11 -4.45 15.20
C TYR A 30 13.45 -3.71 15.35
N GLY A 31 13.66 -2.98 16.46
CA GLY A 31 14.94 -2.32 16.75
C GLY A 31 15.35 -1.28 15.71
N VAL A 32 14.39 -0.55 15.13
CA VAL A 32 14.65 0.57 14.20
C VAL A 32 14.64 1.90 14.96
N ARG A 33 15.41 2.88 14.49
CA ARG A 33 15.34 4.24 15.05
C ARG A 33 13.98 4.86 14.75
N ALA A 34 13.49 5.69 15.69
CA ALA A 34 12.24 6.44 15.52
C ALA A 34 12.23 7.28 14.23
N VAL A 35 13.40 7.80 13.82
CA VAL A 35 13.54 8.58 12.58
C VAL A 35 13.09 7.82 11.32
N VAL A 36 13.27 6.50 11.29
CA VAL A 36 12.84 5.67 10.15
C VAL A 36 11.31 5.65 10.06
N LEU A 37 10.63 5.50 11.20
CA LEU A 37 9.18 5.54 11.27
C LEU A 37 8.66 6.94 10.94
N THR A 38 9.24 7.99 11.51
CA THR A 38 8.78 9.37 11.26
C THR A 38 8.96 9.75 9.80
N THR A 39 10.09 9.42 9.17
CA THR A 39 10.29 9.69 7.74
C THR A 39 9.29 8.93 6.87
N LEU A 40 8.94 7.68 7.22
CA LEU A 40 7.91 6.94 6.49
C LEU A 40 6.53 7.62 6.63
N LEU A 41 6.21 8.12 7.82
CA LEU A 41 4.98 8.89 8.06
C LEU A 41 5.00 10.24 7.33
N ASP A 42 6.13 10.92 7.26
CA ASP A 42 6.28 12.19 6.53
C ASP A 42 6.00 11.99 5.04
N LEU A 43 6.48 10.91 4.44
CA LEU A 43 6.16 10.56 3.05
C LEU A 43 4.65 10.31 2.86
N ILE A 44 4.01 9.61 3.79
CA ILE A 44 2.57 9.34 3.75
C ILE A 44 1.77 10.66 3.84
N ASN A 45 2.16 11.54 4.77
CA ASN A 45 1.48 12.81 5.05
C ASN A 45 1.69 13.85 3.94
N THR A 46 2.83 13.82 3.26
CA THR A 46 3.13 14.72 2.13
C THR A 46 2.70 14.15 0.78
N ASN A 47 1.96 13.03 0.78
CA ASN A 47 1.46 12.33 -0.41
C ASN A 47 2.55 11.91 -1.41
N ILE A 48 3.79 11.72 -0.95
CA ILE A 48 4.90 11.20 -1.76
C ILE A 48 4.81 9.68 -1.78
N THR A 49 4.50 9.12 -2.94
CA THR A 49 4.29 7.68 -3.11
C THR A 49 5.26 7.10 -4.14
N PRO A 50 6.11 6.10 -3.83
CA PRO A 50 7.03 5.53 -4.81
C PRO A 50 6.31 4.86 -5.99
N GLN A 51 6.91 4.96 -7.17
CA GLN A 51 6.53 4.14 -8.32
C GLN A 51 7.11 2.74 -8.14
N VAL A 52 6.25 1.80 -7.77
CA VAL A 52 6.64 0.42 -7.48
C VAL A 52 6.16 -0.51 -8.60
N PRO A 53 7.04 -1.28 -9.25
CA PRO A 53 6.64 -2.30 -10.22
C PRO A 53 5.81 -3.42 -9.58
N LEU A 54 4.83 -3.91 -10.35
CA LEU A 54 3.85 -4.91 -9.93
C LEU A 54 4.47 -6.28 -9.68
N ARG A 55 5.55 -6.66 -10.39
CA ARG A 55 6.18 -7.98 -10.27
C ARG A 55 7.57 -7.88 -9.66
N GLY A 56 7.89 -8.88 -8.83
CA GLY A 56 9.19 -9.02 -8.17
C GLY A 56 9.12 -9.66 -6.78
N SER A 57 7.93 -9.79 -6.19
CA SER A 57 7.74 -10.50 -4.93
C SER A 57 7.03 -11.84 -5.15
N ILE A 58 7.45 -12.86 -4.42
CA ILE A 58 6.68 -14.11 -4.23
C ILE A 58 5.88 -14.10 -2.92
N SER A 59 6.02 -13.04 -2.11
CA SER A 59 5.33 -12.81 -0.84
C SER A 59 5.35 -14.01 0.14
N ALA A 60 6.44 -14.77 0.17
CA ALA A 60 6.59 -15.91 1.10
C ALA A 60 6.99 -15.44 2.51
N SER A 61 8.14 -14.76 2.63
CA SER A 61 8.67 -14.23 3.89
C SER A 61 8.81 -12.70 3.91
N GLY A 62 8.73 -12.06 2.75
CA GLY A 62 8.79 -10.62 2.64
C GLY A 62 8.68 -10.12 1.21
N ASP A 63 8.13 -8.91 1.08
CA ASP A 63 7.95 -8.18 -0.18
C ASP A 63 9.21 -7.38 -0.53
N LEU A 64 10.36 -8.08 -0.59
CA LEU A 64 11.69 -7.46 -0.65
C LEU A 64 11.82 -6.45 -1.80
N ILE A 65 11.49 -6.88 -3.02
CA ILE A 65 11.63 -6.03 -4.21
C ILE A 65 10.74 -4.80 -4.11
N PRO A 66 9.41 -4.90 -3.96
CA PRO A 66 8.56 -3.71 -3.93
C PRO A 66 8.81 -2.81 -2.70
N LEU A 67 9.12 -3.36 -1.52
CA LEU A 67 9.51 -2.56 -0.36
C LEU A 67 10.85 -1.85 -0.54
N SER A 68 11.76 -2.40 -1.36
CA SER A 68 13.03 -1.73 -1.65
C SER A 68 12.86 -0.40 -2.40
N TYR A 69 11.75 -0.20 -3.13
CA TYR A 69 11.42 1.09 -3.76
C TYR A 69 11.01 2.13 -2.72
N ILE A 70 10.28 1.73 -1.66
CA ILE A 70 9.96 2.61 -0.53
C ILE A 70 11.24 2.98 0.23
N ALA A 71 12.06 1.99 0.55
CA ALA A 71 13.34 2.21 1.20
C ALA A 71 14.26 3.12 0.36
N ALA A 72 14.27 2.94 -0.97
CA ALA A 72 15.03 3.77 -1.91
C ALA A 72 14.58 5.24 -1.89
N VAL A 73 13.28 5.51 -1.78
CA VAL A 73 12.78 6.88 -1.62
C VAL A 73 13.25 7.49 -0.30
N MET A 74 13.19 6.74 0.80
CA MET A 74 13.61 7.24 2.12
C MET A 74 15.09 7.63 2.17
N ILE A 75 15.95 6.95 1.39
CA ILE A 75 17.39 7.28 1.28
C ILE A 75 17.70 8.29 0.16
N GLY A 76 16.68 8.78 -0.55
CA GLY A 76 16.84 9.77 -1.61
C GLY A 76 17.56 9.24 -2.85
N ARG A 77 17.28 8.01 -3.28
CA ARG A 77 17.81 7.48 -4.54
C ARG A 77 17.17 8.13 -5.76
N GLU A 78 17.98 8.50 -6.75
CA GLU A 78 17.52 9.22 -7.95
C GLU A 78 16.95 8.29 -9.04
N ASP A 79 17.28 7.01 -9.02
CA ASP A 79 16.77 6.02 -9.98
C ASP A 79 15.32 5.61 -9.72
N VAL A 80 14.70 6.15 -8.66
CA VAL A 80 13.30 5.90 -8.30
C VAL A 80 12.47 7.15 -8.56
N LYS A 81 11.32 6.95 -9.21
CA LYS A 81 10.31 7.98 -9.42
C LYS A 81 9.23 7.90 -8.35
N VAL A 82 8.57 9.00 -8.09
CA VAL A 82 7.45 9.08 -7.14
C VAL A 82 6.23 9.71 -7.79
N PHE A 83 5.06 9.37 -7.29
CA PHE A 83 3.82 10.08 -7.51
C PHE A 83 3.60 11.09 -6.39
N LYS A 84 3.25 12.32 -6.76
CA LYS A 84 2.76 13.37 -5.86
C LYS A 84 1.65 14.12 -6.58
N GLU A 85 0.46 14.21 -5.98
CA GLU A 85 -0.70 14.92 -6.56
C GLU A 85 -1.03 14.53 -8.02
N GLY A 86 -0.91 13.24 -8.34
CA GLY A 86 -1.16 12.72 -9.70
C GLY A 86 -0.04 12.97 -10.72
N LYS A 87 1.04 13.67 -10.34
CA LYS A 87 2.21 13.90 -11.20
C LYS A 87 3.34 12.93 -10.87
N THR A 88 4.11 12.58 -11.88
CA THR A 88 5.37 11.84 -11.71
C THR A 88 6.50 12.83 -11.49
N MET A 89 7.30 12.60 -10.45
CA MET A 89 8.42 13.47 -10.07
C MET A 89 9.67 12.63 -9.77
N SER A 90 10.84 13.25 -9.88
CA SER A 90 12.09 12.70 -9.37
C SER A 90 12.07 12.66 -7.84
N CYS A 91 12.63 11.60 -7.25
CA CYS A 91 12.55 11.40 -5.80
C CYS A 91 13.32 12.48 -5.02
N ARG A 92 14.64 12.53 -5.16
CA ARG A 92 15.49 13.37 -4.31
C ARG A 92 15.39 14.84 -4.66
N LEU A 93 15.59 15.17 -5.94
CA LEU A 93 15.75 16.55 -6.39
C LEU A 93 14.47 17.36 -6.23
N GLU A 94 13.32 16.75 -6.53
CA GLU A 94 12.03 17.44 -6.48
C GLU A 94 11.25 17.07 -5.21
N ALA A 95 10.82 15.82 -5.07
CA ALA A 95 9.81 15.47 -4.08
C ALA A 95 10.27 15.64 -2.63
N LEU A 96 11.46 15.10 -2.27
CA LEU A 96 11.99 15.24 -0.90
C LEU A 96 12.38 16.68 -0.57
N THR A 97 13.03 17.38 -1.50
CA THR A 97 13.41 18.79 -1.33
C THR A 97 12.19 19.67 -1.09
N GLU A 98 11.16 19.53 -1.92
CA GLU A 98 9.92 20.31 -1.81
C GLU A 98 9.16 20.01 -0.50
N ALA A 99 9.20 18.76 -0.04
CA ALA A 99 8.58 18.35 1.22
C ALA A 99 9.43 18.65 2.47
N GLY A 100 10.66 19.17 2.32
CA GLY A 100 11.57 19.41 3.44
C GLY A 100 12.04 18.12 4.16
N ILE A 101 11.93 16.96 3.50
CA ILE A 101 12.30 15.67 4.07
C ILE A 101 13.77 15.39 3.76
N GLN A 102 14.58 15.20 4.81
CA GLN A 102 15.99 14.86 4.64
C GLN A 102 16.16 13.36 4.31
N PRO A 103 16.96 13.01 3.29
CA PRO A 103 17.29 11.62 3.00
C PRO A 103 17.95 10.92 4.19
N LEU A 104 17.51 9.69 4.49
CA LEU A 104 18.04 8.89 5.59
C LEU A 104 19.28 8.10 5.16
N ILE A 105 20.20 7.94 6.11
CA ILE A 105 21.23 6.90 6.06
C ILE A 105 20.78 5.81 7.04
N PHE A 106 20.43 4.63 6.53
CA PHE A 106 20.04 3.50 7.37
C PHE A 106 21.22 3.02 8.20
N GLY A 107 20.94 2.79 9.49
CA GLY A 107 21.86 2.14 10.41
C GLY A 107 21.86 0.62 10.21
N PRO A 108 22.62 -0.10 11.04
CA PRO A 108 22.60 -1.56 11.06
C PRO A 108 21.17 -2.09 11.18
N LYS A 109 20.85 -3.16 10.44
CA LYS A 109 19.54 -3.85 10.43
C LYS A 109 18.36 -3.06 9.84
N GLU A 110 18.35 -1.73 9.87
CA GLU A 110 17.19 -0.92 9.46
C GLU A 110 16.76 -1.12 8.01
N GLY A 111 17.72 -1.18 7.08
CA GLY A 111 17.42 -1.45 5.67
C GLY A 111 16.80 -2.83 5.46
N LEU A 112 17.26 -3.84 6.21
CA LEU A 112 16.68 -5.19 6.19
C LEU A 112 15.27 -5.18 6.76
N GLU A 113 15.05 -4.49 7.88
CA GLU A 113 13.73 -4.39 8.47
C GLU A 113 12.75 -3.75 7.49
N MET A 114 13.12 -2.63 6.87
CA MET A 114 12.27 -1.95 5.90
C MET A 114 11.77 -2.84 4.75
N ILE A 115 12.59 -3.80 4.30
CA ILE A 115 12.28 -4.65 3.14
C ILE A 115 11.78 -6.05 3.51
N ASN A 116 12.02 -6.52 4.73
CA ASN A 116 11.68 -7.88 5.15
C ASN A 116 10.31 -7.94 5.84
N ALA A 117 9.24 -7.68 5.09
CA ALA A 117 7.88 -7.89 5.55
C ALA A 117 6.88 -8.11 4.42
N CYS A 118 5.76 -8.77 4.72
CA CYS A 118 4.65 -8.96 3.78
C CYS A 118 3.69 -7.75 3.76
N SER A 119 4.24 -6.53 3.74
CA SER A 119 3.43 -5.30 3.89
C SER A 119 2.60 -4.99 2.64
N PHE A 120 3.02 -5.42 1.44
CA PHE A 120 2.20 -5.25 0.24
C PHE A 120 1.01 -6.19 0.30
N THR A 121 1.24 -7.46 0.58
CA THR A 121 0.15 -8.45 0.69
C THR A 121 -0.83 -8.09 1.81
N ALA A 122 -0.34 -7.75 3.00
CA ALA A 122 -1.20 -7.34 4.10
C ALA A 122 -1.88 -5.98 3.86
N GLY A 123 -1.23 -5.04 3.18
CA GLY A 123 -1.84 -3.77 2.79
C GLY A 123 -2.97 -3.94 1.77
N PHE A 124 -2.84 -4.91 0.87
CA PHE A 124 -3.87 -5.21 -0.14
C PHE A 124 -5.04 -6.02 0.39
N SER A 125 -4.81 -6.88 1.38
CA SER A 125 -5.89 -7.71 1.93
C SER A 125 -6.99 -6.85 2.56
N GLY A 126 -6.66 -5.71 3.18
CA GLY A 126 -7.64 -4.79 3.78
C GLY A 126 -8.72 -4.32 2.80
N PRO A 127 -8.36 -3.57 1.73
CA PRO A 127 -9.32 -3.12 0.72
C PRO A 127 -10.06 -4.28 0.04
N VAL A 128 -9.35 -5.38 -0.27
CA VAL A 128 -9.97 -6.55 -0.91
C VAL A 128 -11.03 -7.20 -0.01
N LEU A 129 -10.74 -7.36 1.28
CA LEU A 129 -11.69 -7.90 2.26
C LEU A 129 -12.87 -6.96 2.48
N TYR A 130 -12.63 -5.65 2.48
CA TYR A 130 -13.69 -4.65 2.56
C TYR A 130 -14.65 -4.76 1.36
N ASP A 131 -14.11 -4.76 0.14
CA ASP A 131 -14.89 -4.89 -1.08
C ASP A 131 -15.65 -6.23 -1.13
N ALA A 132 -14.99 -7.33 -0.75
CA ALA A 132 -15.61 -8.65 -0.68
C ALA A 132 -16.78 -8.68 0.33
N ASN A 133 -16.60 -8.11 1.52
CA ASN A 133 -17.66 -8.04 2.52
C ASN A 133 -18.85 -7.19 2.04
N PHE A 134 -18.56 -6.07 1.38
CA PHE A 134 -19.60 -5.21 0.80
C PHE A 134 -20.39 -5.95 -0.28
N LEU A 135 -19.70 -6.65 -1.19
CA LEU A 135 -20.31 -7.46 -2.24
C LEU A 135 -21.10 -8.65 -1.70
N LEU A 136 -20.68 -9.25 -0.57
CA LEU A 136 -21.42 -10.34 0.07
C LEU A 136 -22.72 -9.87 0.73
N LEU A 137 -22.76 -8.63 1.23
CA LEU A 137 -23.94 -8.06 1.88
C LEU A 137 -24.95 -7.46 0.88
N LEU A 138 -24.47 -6.97 -0.27
CA LEU A 138 -25.31 -6.36 -1.32
C LEU A 138 -26.52 -7.22 -1.76
N PRO A 139 -26.38 -8.53 -2.02
CA PRO A 139 -27.49 -9.40 -2.40
C PRO A 139 -28.66 -9.35 -1.42
N ASN A 140 -28.40 -9.22 -0.12
CA ASN A 140 -29.46 -9.14 0.90
C ASN A 140 -30.32 -7.89 0.78
N TYR A 141 -29.86 -6.85 0.08
CA TYR A 141 -30.62 -5.63 -0.17
C TYR A 141 -31.16 -5.56 -1.60
N VAL A 142 -30.37 -6.04 -2.57
CA VAL A 142 -30.71 -5.98 -4.00
C VAL A 142 -31.69 -7.09 -4.40
N LEU A 143 -31.54 -8.30 -3.86
CA LEU A 143 -32.41 -9.43 -4.21
C LEU A 143 -33.70 -9.46 -3.39
N ASP A 144 -33.75 -8.75 -2.25
CA ASP A 144 -34.90 -8.79 -1.34
C ASP A 144 -36.16 -8.17 -1.95
N CYS A 145 -36.00 -7.16 -2.82
CA CYS A 145 -37.10 -6.53 -3.56
C CYS A 145 -37.68 -7.45 -4.67
N PRO A 146 -36.87 -8.01 -5.61
CA PRO A 146 -37.38 -8.95 -6.60
C PRO A 146 -37.86 -10.28 -5.99
N LEU A 147 -37.30 -10.77 -4.87
CA LEU A 147 -37.83 -11.97 -4.19
C LEU A 147 -39.20 -11.72 -3.55
N LYS A 148 -39.47 -10.52 -3.04
CA LYS A 148 -40.80 -10.15 -2.53
C LYS A 148 -41.81 -10.09 -3.67
N LEU A 149 -41.48 -9.40 -4.76
CA LEU A 149 -42.32 -9.31 -5.95
C LEU A 149 -42.60 -10.69 -6.57
N TRP A 150 -41.59 -11.54 -6.70
CA TRP A 150 -41.75 -12.90 -7.23
C TRP A 150 -42.62 -13.78 -6.32
N LYS A 151 -42.50 -13.66 -4.99
CA LYS A 151 -43.39 -14.36 -4.04
C LYS A 151 -44.83 -13.86 -4.08
N GLU A 152 -45.06 -12.57 -4.31
CA GLU A 152 -46.40 -12.00 -4.49
C GLU A 152 -47.04 -12.48 -5.80
N GLU A 153 -46.29 -12.52 -6.89
CA GLU A 153 -46.73 -12.98 -8.21
C GLU A 153 -47.09 -14.49 -8.21
N GLN A 154 -46.31 -15.31 -7.51
CA GLN A 154 -46.63 -16.74 -7.30
C GLN A 154 -47.90 -16.94 -6.45
N ARG A 155 -48.15 -16.10 -5.44
CA ARG A 155 -49.40 -16.15 -4.64
C ARG A 155 -50.63 -15.73 -5.45
N ALA A 156 -50.49 -14.73 -6.32
CA ALA A 156 -51.56 -14.28 -7.20
C ALA A 156 -51.96 -15.32 -8.26
N SER A 157 -51.05 -16.24 -8.63
CA SER A 157 -51.29 -17.28 -9.63
C SER A 157 -51.99 -18.54 -9.10
N ILE A 158 -52.18 -18.65 -7.78
CA ILE A 158 -52.79 -19.81 -7.09
C ILE A 158 -54.24 -19.52 -6.65
N LEU A 159 -54.72 -18.28 -6.81
CA LEU A 159 -56.10 -17.85 -6.59
C LEU A 159 -56.84 -17.66 -7.93
#